data_AF-A0A5N5PMM7-F1
#
_entry.id   AF-A0A5N5PMM7-F1
#
_cell.length_a   1.000
_cell.length_b   1.000
_cell.length_c   1.000
_cell.angle_alpha   90.00
_cell.angle_beta   90.00
_cell.angle_gamma   90.00
#
_symmetry.space_group_name_H-M   'P 1'
#
loop_
_entity.id
_entity.type
_entity.pdbx_description
1 polymer ?
#
loop_
_entity_poly.entity_id
_entity_poly.type
_entity_poly.pdbx_seq_one_letter_code
_entity_poly.pdbx_strand_id
1 'polypeptide(L)'
;MEMATQVLIAHTGQRLEIDTTQFQSLDDFKASVARQSSIPAQCIIALTSQGRPLKLQTIQTEKEIYVYDIRLTQAPSAGASPLPRYEIPVPKHYIVTDPPNQIEDSRSVRSWQELFKARRAWALKILDDSAQMAQATQDRANETDVMFRCLEAAIANLVSVVKTLEPKYAELQGWLPDFQTEAVTLTKTWEQLLSLARSIPVASGMVRFMTGRDLSGGKGRPQKQATLEDLVNLDHARNVGRAAPSTLKDLNGRIAELDKNASRLFQDADRLFRDFEEIANRSDLRQEGESLQLLEDIEAVAKKIDTDYHTTLDYTNSTRDVLQASKIAENHTKRLLPSISKRAEEMDEMVRYATQTRNTLASQSVHFMRSITEVTALSTTVRGLMNSVNQEDELSTFDYLRLIHQVPWMYASYVAEAIKRREWFDKVKQDSSTLANEMAVFQDEELKRRRRWHKEIGDAYQPGTPVADGNVPGLEVNLLGEDDQWPAVTRQDLDELHERLQKERADPNLVADIGKLIKELNNPTKQQSKRLKAFKNGSVHEAALGRRKGTKTKSSDCRLVWKTRRTRLSTLASRARTRRQPMTRGFTSWKRRTISSRKRSMTKRSKPKARWSFSVRSRDCRGSGWNL
;
A
#
# COMPACT_ATOMS: atom_id res chain seq x y z
N MET A 1 29.25 -3.17 34.72
CA MET A 1 28.00 -3.93 34.93
C MET A 1 27.48 -4.29 33.56
N GLU A 2 27.79 -5.50 33.10
CA GLU A 2 27.23 -6.05 31.86
C GLU A 2 25.72 -6.20 32.06
N MET A 3 24.94 -5.63 31.14
CA MET A 3 23.48 -5.70 31.19
C MET A 3 23.06 -7.07 30.67
N ALA A 4 22.87 -8.04 31.56
CA ALA A 4 22.25 -9.31 31.20
C ALA A 4 20.85 -9.04 30.64
N THR A 5 20.56 -9.56 29.44
CA THR A 5 19.24 -9.43 28.82
C THR A 5 18.32 -10.44 29.48
N GLN A 6 17.09 -10.01 29.80
CA GLN A 6 16.11 -10.88 30.43
C GLN A 6 15.24 -11.55 29.37
N VAL A 7 15.16 -12.87 29.43
CA VAL A 7 14.30 -13.68 28.58
C VAL A 7 13.10 -14.13 29.40
N LEU A 8 11.91 -13.78 28.93
CA LEU A 8 10.63 -13.96 29.61
C LEU A 8 9.82 -15.03 28.89
N ILE A 9 9.40 -16.08 29.60
CA ILE A 9 8.66 -17.21 29.01
C ILE A 9 7.16 -17.07 29.28
N ALA A 10 6.38 -16.95 28.20
CA ALA A 10 4.97 -16.57 28.27
C ALA A 10 4.03 -17.56 28.99
N HIS A 11 4.33 -18.87 28.96
CA HIS A 11 3.43 -19.90 29.49
C HIS A 11 3.87 -20.46 30.84
N THR A 12 5.10 -20.18 31.27
CA THR A 12 5.61 -20.57 32.59
C THR A 12 5.80 -19.39 33.54
N GLY A 13 5.89 -18.16 33.02
CA GLY A 13 6.22 -16.97 33.81
C GLY A 13 7.70 -16.90 34.23
N GLN A 14 8.54 -17.80 33.70
CA GLN A 14 9.96 -17.86 34.04
C GLN A 14 10.74 -16.69 33.45
N ARG A 15 11.70 -16.19 34.24
CA ARG A 15 12.67 -15.16 33.86
C ARG A 15 14.05 -15.79 33.81
N LEU A 16 14.69 -15.75 32.66
CA LEU A 16 16.06 -16.24 32.45
C LEU A 16 16.96 -15.05 32.18
N GLU A 17 18.14 -15.02 32.81
CA GLU A 17 19.15 -14.01 32.53
C GLU A 17 20.18 -14.59 31.56
N ILE A 18 20.29 -13.98 30.38
CA ILE A 18 21.17 -14.46 29.32
C ILE A 18 22.05 -13.31 28.83
N ASP A 19 23.35 -13.55 28.78
CA ASP A 19 24.30 -12.64 28.17
C ASP A 19 24.19 -12.70 26.63
N THR A 20 23.69 -11.62 26.05
CA THR A 20 23.41 -11.51 24.62
C THR A 20 24.63 -11.15 23.79
N THR A 21 25.75 -10.79 24.41
CA THR A 21 27.00 -10.41 23.71
C THR A 21 27.69 -11.61 23.05
N GLN A 22 27.36 -12.83 23.49
CA GLN A 22 28.01 -14.07 23.07
C GLN A 22 27.40 -14.68 21.80
N PHE A 23 26.25 -14.19 21.33
CA PHE A 23 25.53 -14.82 20.21
C PHE A 23 25.90 -14.21 18.85
N GLN A 24 26.31 -15.07 17.92
CA GLN A 24 26.61 -14.69 16.53
C GLN A 24 25.43 -14.96 15.57
N SER A 25 24.48 -15.79 15.98
CA SER A 25 23.26 -16.09 15.23
C SER A 25 22.01 -16.14 16.12
N LEU A 26 20.83 -16.02 15.50
CA LEU A 26 19.54 -16.20 16.19
C LEU A 26 19.35 -17.64 16.68
N ASP A 27 19.93 -18.61 15.97
CA ASP A 27 19.82 -20.03 16.31
C ASP A 27 20.65 -20.36 17.56
N ASP A 28 21.80 -19.71 17.74
CA ASP A 28 22.61 -19.82 18.98
C ASP A 28 21.83 -19.30 20.20
N PHE A 29 21.13 -18.17 20.04
CA PHE A 29 20.25 -17.63 21.07
C PHE A 29 19.14 -18.63 21.41
N LYS A 30 18.42 -19.15 20.41
CA LYS A 30 17.35 -20.14 20.61
C LYS A 30 17.86 -21.42 21.24
N ALA A 31 19.05 -21.90 20.85
CA ALA A 31 19.68 -23.07 21.45
C ALA A 31 20.05 -22.81 22.92
N SER A 32 20.51 -21.60 23.26
CA SER A 32 20.80 -21.24 24.65
C SER A 32 19.53 -21.20 25.51
N VAL A 33 18.46 -20.58 25.02
CA VAL A 33 17.15 -20.58 25.68
C VAL A 33 16.60 -22.00 25.82
N ALA A 34 16.76 -22.85 24.81
CA ALA A 34 16.33 -24.25 24.84
C ALA A 34 17.11 -25.13 25.83
N ARG A 35 18.35 -24.75 26.21
CA ARG A 35 19.10 -25.45 27.26
C ARG A 35 18.61 -25.10 28.67
N GLN A 36 18.08 -23.89 28.85
CA GLN A 36 17.60 -23.38 30.14
C GLN A 36 16.08 -23.50 30.30
N SER A 37 15.37 -23.89 29.25
CA SER A 37 13.91 -24.07 29.24
C SER A 37 13.52 -25.45 28.71
N SER A 38 12.28 -25.87 28.93
CA SER A 38 11.72 -27.11 28.38
C SER A 38 11.25 -26.98 26.91
N ILE A 39 11.63 -25.90 26.24
CA ILE A 39 11.17 -25.55 24.89
C ILE A 39 12.28 -25.90 23.87
N PRO A 40 12.02 -26.77 22.89
CA PRO A 40 12.96 -27.04 21.80
C PRO A 40 13.25 -25.79 20.98
N ALA A 41 14.49 -25.60 20.52
CA ALA A 41 14.92 -24.40 19.80
C ALA A 41 14.07 -24.09 18.55
N GLN A 42 13.63 -25.13 17.82
CA GLN A 42 12.76 -25.02 16.64
C GLN A 42 11.34 -24.53 16.97
N CYS A 43 10.94 -24.63 18.24
CA CYS A 43 9.61 -24.26 18.70
C CYS A 43 9.58 -22.84 19.32
N ILE A 44 10.72 -22.17 19.41
CA ILE A 44 10.85 -20.85 20.04
C ILE A 44 10.45 -19.75 19.04
N ILE A 45 9.39 -19.02 19.40
CA ILE A 45 9.06 -17.71 18.83
C ILE A 45 9.58 -16.65 19.81
N ALA A 46 10.44 -15.76 19.33
CA ALA A 46 10.99 -14.67 20.14
C ALA A 46 10.50 -13.31 19.61
N LEU A 47 9.94 -12.50 20.51
CA LEU A 47 9.45 -11.15 20.25
C LEU A 47 10.22 -10.12 21.09
N THR A 48 10.34 -8.91 20.56
CA THR A 48 10.82 -7.73 21.30
C THR A 48 9.71 -7.15 22.18
N SER A 49 10.04 -6.23 23.08
CA SER A 49 9.06 -5.42 23.85
C SER A 49 7.99 -4.73 22.98
N GLN A 50 8.36 -4.32 21.76
CA GLN A 50 7.44 -3.70 20.80
C GLN A 50 6.59 -4.69 19.99
N GLY A 51 6.58 -5.97 20.35
CA GLY A 51 5.87 -7.02 19.62
C GLY A 51 6.42 -7.28 18.21
N ARG A 52 7.71 -7.05 17.96
CA ARG A 52 8.34 -7.37 16.66
C ARG A 52 9.09 -8.70 16.75
N PRO A 53 9.12 -9.51 15.68
CA PRO A 53 9.97 -10.69 15.65
C PRO A 53 11.43 -10.32 15.89
N LEU A 54 12.08 -11.04 16.80
CA LEU A 54 13.48 -10.82 17.17
C LEU A 54 14.38 -10.99 15.95
N LYS A 55 15.25 -10.00 15.69
CA LYS A 55 16.28 -10.03 14.65
C LYS A 55 17.65 -9.99 15.29
N LEU A 56 18.66 -10.58 14.66
CA LEU A 56 20.04 -10.60 15.17
C LEU A 56 20.54 -9.21 15.57
N GLN A 57 20.25 -8.19 14.77
CA GLN A 57 20.65 -6.80 15.00
C GLN A 57 20.02 -6.17 16.26
N THR A 58 18.85 -6.65 16.68
CA THR A 58 18.12 -6.10 17.84
C THR A 58 18.40 -6.87 19.13
N ILE A 59 19.04 -8.05 19.07
CA ILE A 59 19.33 -8.87 20.26
C ILE A 59 20.17 -8.11 21.28
N GLN A 60 21.18 -7.37 20.81
CA GLN A 60 22.12 -6.64 21.67
C GLN A 60 21.56 -5.31 22.22
N THR A 61 20.47 -4.81 21.64
CA THR A 61 19.84 -3.54 22.06
C THR A 61 18.64 -3.73 22.96
N GLU A 62 17.99 -4.89 22.89
CA GLU A 62 16.80 -5.18 23.69
C GLU A 62 17.18 -5.59 25.11
N LYS A 63 16.52 -4.98 26.09
CA LYS A 63 16.69 -5.33 27.51
C LYS A 63 15.90 -6.58 27.89
N GLU A 64 14.81 -6.82 27.16
CA GLU A 64 13.87 -7.90 27.44
C GLU A 64 13.42 -8.57 26.14
N ILE A 65 13.38 -9.89 26.15
CA ILE A 65 12.98 -10.72 25.03
C ILE A 65 11.86 -11.65 25.50
N TYR A 66 10.77 -11.66 24.75
CA TYR A 66 9.56 -12.41 25.08
C TYR A 66 9.52 -13.70 24.25
N VAL A 67 9.38 -14.84 24.91
CA VAL A 67 9.49 -16.17 24.30
C VAL A 67 8.21 -16.97 24.44
N TYR A 68 7.78 -17.56 23.33
CA TYR A 68 6.61 -18.44 23.25
C TYR A 68 7.00 -19.78 22.63
N ASP A 69 6.29 -20.82 23.05
CA ASP A 69 6.39 -22.16 22.49
C ASP A 69 5.31 -22.35 21.42
N ILE A 70 5.71 -22.49 20.16
CA ILE A 70 4.80 -22.71 19.03
C ILE A 70 4.03 -24.04 19.13
N ARG A 71 4.51 -25.02 19.91
CA ARG A 71 3.77 -26.28 20.11
C ARG A 71 2.43 -26.04 20.80
N LEU A 72 2.33 -24.96 21.58
CA LEU A 72 1.10 -24.57 22.25
C LEU A 72 0.04 -24.08 21.27
N THR A 73 0.47 -23.58 20.11
CA THR A 73 -0.43 -23.02 19.09
C THR A 73 -0.90 -24.06 18.09
N GLN A 74 -0.29 -25.25 18.07
CA GLN A 74 -0.69 -26.35 17.19
C GLN A 74 -1.86 -27.14 17.80
N ALA A 75 -2.82 -27.50 16.95
CA ALA A 75 -3.86 -28.45 17.34
C ALA A 75 -3.22 -29.81 17.65
N PRO A 76 -3.64 -30.50 18.73
CA PRO A 76 -3.13 -31.84 19.01
C PRO A 76 -3.49 -32.78 17.86
N SER A 77 -2.50 -33.18 17.06
CA SER A 77 -2.70 -34.19 16.02
C SER A 77 -3.00 -35.54 16.68
N ALA A 78 -3.91 -36.32 16.11
CA ALA A 78 -4.18 -37.68 16.58
C ALA A 78 -2.89 -38.51 16.56
N GLY A 79 -2.35 -38.84 17.75
CA GLY A 79 -1.08 -39.56 17.93
C GLY A 79 0.12 -38.73 18.41
N ALA A 80 -0.02 -37.41 18.61
CA ALA A 80 1.03 -36.59 19.23
C ALA A 80 1.07 -36.77 20.76
N SER A 81 2.28 -36.65 21.32
CA SER A 81 2.50 -36.60 22.78
C SER A 81 1.61 -35.53 23.41
N PRO A 82 1.00 -35.78 24.59
CA PRO A 82 0.12 -34.81 25.24
C PRO A 82 0.83 -33.47 25.40
N LEU A 83 0.09 -32.38 25.17
CA LEU A 83 0.60 -31.03 25.35
C LEU A 83 1.19 -30.89 26.77
N PRO A 84 2.37 -30.29 26.92
CA PRO A 84 2.96 -30.07 28.23
C PRO A 84 1.97 -29.28 29.11
N ARG A 85 1.61 -29.86 30.26
CA ARG A 85 0.84 -29.16 31.29
C ARG A 85 1.76 -28.18 31.98
N TYR A 86 1.48 -26.89 31.82
CA TYR A 86 2.24 -25.81 32.45
C TYR A 86 1.59 -25.30 33.74
N GLU A 87 0.48 -25.91 34.15
CA GLU A 87 -0.16 -25.67 35.45
C GLU A 87 0.71 -26.25 36.58
N ILE A 88 0.88 -25.47 37.63
CA ILE A 88 1.59 -25.89 38.84
C ILE A 88 0.56 -26.50 39.81
N PRO A 89 0.88 -27.60 40.51
CA PRO A 89 -0.01 -28.15 41.52
C PRO A 89 -0.38 -27.10 42.57
N VAL A 90 -1.67 -26.98 42.88
CA VAL A 90 -2.13 -26.10 43.96
C VAL A 90 -1.58 -26.63 45.29
N PRO A 91 -0.99 -25.77 46.15
CA PRO A 91 -0.52 -26.17 47.47
C PRO A 91 -1.60 -26.92 48.27
N LYS A 92 -1.17 -27.89 49.08
CA LYS A 92 -2.05 -28.55 50.07
C LYS A 92 -2.45 -27.51 51.12
N HIS A 93 -3.61 -27.67 51.76
CA HIS A 93 -4.03 -26.77 52.83
C HIS A 93 -2.99 -26.80 53.94
N TYR A 94 -2.55 -25.62 54.36
CA TYR A 94 -1.75 -25.48 55.56
C TYR A 94 -2.59 -25.81 56.79
N ILE A 95 -2.10 -26.73 57.61
CA ILE A 95 -2.74 -27.12 58.87
C ILE A 95 -1.91 -26.52 59.99
N VAL A 96 -2.46 -25.50 60.65
CA VAL A 96 -1.82 -24.90 61.82
C VAL A 96 -1.79 -25.92 62.95
N THR A 97 -0.60 -26.23 63.46
CA THR A 97 -0.48 -27.11 64.64
C THR A 97 -1.10 -26.46 65.87
N ASP A 98 -1.75 -27.22 66.74
CA ASP A 98 -2.38 -26.68 67.95
C ASP A 98 -1.36 -25.96 68.84
N PRO A 99 -1.69 -24.76 69.36
CA PRO A 99 -0.80 -24.00 70.21
C PRO A 99 -0.59 -24.68 71.58
N PRO A 100 0.63 -24.66 72.13
CA PRO A 100 0.90 -25.28 73.42
C PRO A 100 0.17 -24.54 74.56
N ASN A 101 -0.71 -25.27 75.26
CA ASN A 101 -1.56 -24.74 76.32
C ASN A 101 -1.57 -25.60 77.60
N GLN A 102 -0.73 -26.62 77.70
CA GLN A 102 -0.65 -27.50 78.87
C GLN A 102 0.39 -26.96 79.87
N ILE A 103 0.02 -26.88 81.14
CA ILE A 103 0.91 -26.51 82.24
C ILE A 103 0.91 -27.61 83.31
N GLU A 104 2.09 -28.07 83.72
CA GLU A 104 2.24 -29.15 84.72
C GLU A 104 1.98 -28.66 86.16
N ASP A 105 2.43 -27.45 86.50
CA ASP A 105 2.21 -26.84 87.81
C ASP A 105 1.99 -25.33 87.68
N SER A 106 0.82 -24.84 88.08
CA SER A 106 0.45 -23.43 88.00
C SER A 106 1.11 -22.55 89.07
N ARG A 107 1.73 -23.14 90.10
CA ARG A 107 2.39 -22.42 91.20
C ARG A 107 3.90 -22.26 90.98
N SER A 108 4.48 -22.96 90.02
CA SER A 108 5.90 -22.94 89.72
C SER A 108 6.22 -21.99 88.56
N VAL A 109 7.12 -21.01 88.77
CA VAL A 109 7.58 -20.12 87.70
C VAL A 109 8.30 -20.90 86.61
N ARG A 110 8.98 -22.00 86.95
CA ARG A 110 9.67 -22.86 85.97
C ARG A 110 8.69 -23.49 84.97
N SER A 111 7.52 -23.92 85.43
CA SER A 111 6.46 -24.47 84.56
C SER A 111 5.89 -23.42 83.62
N TRP A 112 5.77 -22.16 84.09
CA TRP A 112 5.41 -21.03 83.23
C TRP A 112 6.49 -20.72 82.19
N GLN A 113 7.77 -20.69 82.58
CA GLN A 113 8.90 -20.45 81.68
C GLN A 113 8.98 -21.49 80.55
N GLU A 114 8.76 -22.79 80.85
CA GLU A 114 8.72 -23.83 79.81
C GLU A 114 7.49 -23.68 78.90
N LEU A 115 6.33 -23.26 79.42
CA LEU A 115 5.15 -22.96 78.59
C LEU A 115 5.42 -21.77 77.64
N PHE A 116 6.01 -20.67 78.13
CA PHE A 116 6.36 -19.53 77.28
C PHE A 116 7.42 -19.89 76.24
N LYS A 117 8.40 -20.73 76.60
CA LYS A 117 9.39 -21.26 75.67
C LYS A 117 8.75 -22.12 74.57
N ALA A 118 7.80 -22.99 74.92
CA ALA A 118 7.06 -23.80 73.96
C ALA A 118 6.19 -22.93 73.02
N ARG A 119 5.50 -21.92 73.56
CA ARG A 119 4.69 -20.96 72.78
C ARG A 119 5.55 -20.13 71.83
N ARG A 120 6.73 -19.71 72.28
CA ARG A 120 7.73 -19.03 71.44
C ARG A 120 8.19 -19.91 70.29
N ALA A 121 8.58 -21.17 70.57
CA ALA A 121 9.00 -22.11 69.54
C ALA A 121 7.90 -22.36 68.50
N TRP A 122 6.65 -22.49 68.95
CA TRP A 122 5.48 -22.62 68.08
C TRP A 122 5.26 -21.38 67.20
N ALA A 123 5.32 -20.17 67.79
CA ALA A 123 5.13 -18.92 67.04
C ALA A 123 6.23 -18.68 66.00
N LEU A 124 7.48 -18.99 66.33
CA LEU A 124 8.61 -18.90 65.39
C LEU A 124 8.49 -19.90 64.24
N LYS A 125 7.99 -21.11 64.50
CA LYS A 125 7.73 -22.10 63.45
C LYS A 125 6.67 -21.59 62.47
N ILE A 126 5.54 -21.08 62.98
CA ILE A 126 4.49 -20.53 62.10
C ILE A 126 4.99 -19.33 61.32
N LEU A 127 5.82 -18.48 61.93
CA LEU A 127 6.44 -17.35 61.23
C LEU A 127 7.31 -17.83 60.06
N ASP A 128 8.10 -18.90 60.22
CA ASP A 128 8.90 -19.48 59.13
C ASP A 128 8.02 -20.07 58.02
N ASP A 129 7.00 -20.86 58.39
CA ASP A 129 6.04 -21.44 57.45
C ASP A 129 5.30 -20.31 56.67
N SER A 130 4.89 -19.24 57.36
CA SER A 130 4.30 -18.04 56.75
C SER A 130 5.29 -17.28 55.86
N ALA A 131 6.56 -17.15 56.22
CA ALA A 131 7.56 -16.52 55.36
C ALA A 131 7.72 -17.28 54.04
N GLN A 132 7.70 -18.63 54.08
CA GLN A 132 7.71 -19.46 52.88
C GLN A 132 6.46 -19.28 52.02
N MET A 133 5.27 -19.20 52.63
CA MET A 133 4.02 -18.94 51.91
C MET A 133 3.97 -17.54 51.28
N ALA A 134 4.46 -16.52 51.98
CA ALA A 134 4.56 -15.15 51.47
C ALA A 134 5.51 -15.07 50.28
N GLN A 135 6.70 -15.71 50.37
CA GLN A 135 7.64 -15.80 49.25
C GLN A 135 7.03 -16.52 48.05
N ALA A 136 6.37 -17.67 48.27
CA ALA A 136 5.71 -18.40 47.20
C ALA A 136 4.60 -17.57 46.53
N THR A 137 3.86 -16.78 47.31
CA THR A 137 2.84 -15.86 46.77
C THR A 137 3.47 -14.78 45.89
N GLN A 138 4.57 -14.19 46.33
CA GLN A 138 5.31 -13.19 45.55
C GLN A 138 5.89 -13.79 44.26
N ASP A 139 6.43 -15.01 44.31
CA ASP A 139 6.94 -15.71 43.13
C ASP A 139 5.81 -15.96 42.12
N ARG A 140 4.62 -16.36 42.57
CA ARG A 140 3.44 -16.53 41.70
C ARG A 140 2.95 -15.21 41.12
N ALA A 141 3.00 -14.11 41.87
CA ALA A 141 2.67 -12.78 41.36
C ALA A 141 3.68 -12.34 40.28
N ASN A 142 4.97 -12.52 40.53
CA ASN A 142 6.03 -12.22 39.56
C ASN A 142 5.88 -13.05 38.27
N GLU A 143 5.59 -14.36 38.38
CA GLU A 143 5.30 -15.21 37.21
C GLU A 143 4.10 -14.69 36.42
N THR A 144 3.06 -14.22 37.11
CA THR A 144 1.83 -13.69 36.52
C THR A 144 2.09 -12.38 35.76
N ASP A 145 2.88 -11.45 36.32
CA ASP A 145 3.35 -10.23 35.62
C ASP A 145 4.09 -10.59 34.33
N VAL A 146 5.03 -11.53 34.40
CA VAL A 146 5.81 -11.98 33.25
C VAL A 146 4.90 -12.54 32.15
N MET A 147 3.93 -13.40 32.51
CA MET A 147 2.95 -13.93 31.54
C MET A 147 2.15 -12.81 30.89
N PHE A 148 1.66 -11.86 31.68
CA PHE A 148 0.85 -10.75 31.19
C PHE A 148 1.62 -9.86 30.19
N ARG A 149 2.86 -9.49 30.52
CA ARG A 149 3.74 -8.71 29.64
C ARG A 149 4.10 -9.45 28.35
N CYS A 150 4.24 -10.77 28.43
CA CYS A 150 4.32 -11.59 27.22
C CYS A 150 3.04 -11.50 26.40
N LEU A 151 1.85 -11.58 26.99
CA LEU A 151 0.61 -11.44 26.21
C LEU A 151 0.52 -10.06 25.54
N GLU A 152 0.89 -8.99 26.23
CA GLU A 152 0.97 -7.64 25.65
C GLU A 152 1.84 -7.58 24.41
N ALA A 153 3.07 -8.13 24.46
CA ALA A 153 3.97 -8.15 23.32
C ALA A 153 3.41 -8.97 22.14
N ALA A 154 2.73 -10.08 22.41
CA ALA A 154 2.10 -10.91 21.39
C ALA A 154 0.92 -10.19 20.71
N ILE A 155 0.12 -9.46 21.48
CA ILE A 155 -1.00 -8.68 20.98
C ILE A 155 -0.52 -7.46 20.20
N ALA A 156 0.52 -6.77 20.67
CA ALA A 156 1.15 -5.68 19.94
C ALA A 156 1.65 -6.13 18.55
N ASN A 157 2.20 -7.34 18.45
CA ASN A 157 2.55 -7.95 17.18
C ASN A 157 1.33 -8.11 16.26
N LEU A 158 0.23 -8.68 16.78
CA LEU A 158 -1.00 -8.87 16.02
C LEU A 158 -1.59 -7.54 15.54
N VAL A 159 -1.65 -6.54 16.43
CA VAL A 159 -2.09 -5.18 16.09
C VAL A 159 -1.28 -4.60 14.94
N SER A 160 0.04 -4.78 14.94
CA SER A 160 0.90 -4.32 13.85
C SER A 160 0.58 -5.01 12.52
N VAL A 161 0.27 -6.31 12.54
CA VAL A 161 -0.12 -7.08 11.35
C VAL A 161 -1.46 -6.57 10.79
N VAL A 162 -2.47 -6.40 11.64
CA VAL A 162 -3.81 -5.94 11.27
C VAL A 162 -3.77 -4.51 10.74
N LYS A 163 -3.11 -3.57 11.44
CA LYS A 163 -2.97 -2.16 11.02
C LYS A 163 -2.27 -1.99 9.67
N THR A 164 -1.43 -2.94 9.27
CA THR A 164 -0.76 -2.91 7.96
C THR A 164 -1.68 -3.39 6.83
N LEU A 165 -2.65 -4.25 7.15
CA LEU A 165 -3.54 -4.88 6.18
C LEU A 165 -4.81 -4.05 5.94
N GLU A 166 -5.38 -3.49 7.01
CA GLU A 166 -6.60 -2.68 7.01
C GLU A 166 -6.62 -1.57 5.93
N PRO A 167 -5.63 -0.67 5.81
CA PRO A 167 -5.70 0.39 4.81
C PRO A 167 -5.66 -0.14 3.36
N LYS A 168 -4.98 -1.27 3.14
CA LYS A 168 -4.91 -1.89 1.80
C LYS A 168 -6.24 -2.53 1.43
N TYR A 169 -6.91 -3.16 2.40
CA TYR A 169 -8.24 -3.72 2.20
C TYR A 169 -9.27 -2.60 1.96
N ALA A 170 -9.19 -1.51 2.74
CA ALA A 170 -10.05 -0.33 2.55
C ALA A 170 -9.85 0.34 1.19
N GLU A 171 -8.60 0.48 0.72
CA GLU A 171 -8.30 0.96 -0.63
C GLU A 171 -8.93 0.05 -1.69
N LEU A 172 -8.80 -1.27 -1.54
CA LEU A 172 -9.38 -2.26 -2.45
C LEU A 172 -10.91 -2.15 -2.50
N GLN A 173 -11.58 -2.09 -1.34
CA GLN A 173 -13.02 -1.90 -1.24
C GLN A 173 -13.49 -0.56 -1.84
N GLY A 174 -12.64 0.46 -1.86
CA GLY A 174 -12.99 1.77 -2.42
C GLY A 174 -13.20 1.79 -3.93
N TRP A 175 -12.48 0.95 -4.70
CA TRP A 175 -12.59 0.94 -6.18
C TRP A 175 -13.30 -0.30 -6.74
N LEU A 176 -13.43 -1.36 -5.94
CA LEU A 176 -14.01 -2.63 -6.38
C LEU A 176 -15.46 -2.53 -6.88
N PRO A 177 -16.37 -1.78 -6.22
CA PRO A 177 -17.76 -1.68 -6.67
C PRO A 177 -17.88 -1.01 -8.04
N ASP A 178 -17.15 0.09 -8.24
CA ASP A 178 -17.09 0.78 -9.53
C ASP A 178 -16.57 -0.15 -10.63
N PHE A 179 -15.50 -0.89 -10.35
CA PHE A 179 -14.96 -1.86 -11.30
C PHE A 179 -15.94 -3.00 -11.60
N GLN A 180 -16.61 -3.56 -10.60
CA GLN A 180 -17.61 -4.62 -10.79
C GLN A 180 -18.79 -4.15 -11.64
N THR A 181 -19.31 -2.95 -11.39
CA THR A 181 -20.42 -2.39 -12.18
C THR A 181 -20.01 -2.16 -13.64
N GLU A 182 -18.80 -1.66 -13.89
CA GLU A 182 -18.23 -1.50 -15.22
C GLU A 182 -18.04 -2.87 -15.91
N ALA A 183 -17.43 -3.83 -15.22
CA ALA A 183 -17.18 -5.17 -15.75
C ALA A 183 -18.47 -5.92 -16.11
N VAL A 184 -19.50 -5.82 -15.27
CA VAL A 184 -20.85 -6.35 -15.56
C VAL A 184 -21.43 -5.70 -16.81
N THR A 185 -21.32 -4.37 -16.92
CA THR A 185 -21.87 -3.63 -18.06
C THR A 185 -21.16 -4.00 -19.36
N LEU A 186 -19.82 -4.05 -19.36
CA LEU A 186 -19.02 -4.47 -20.51
C LEU A 186 -19.34 -5.91 -20.93
N THR A 187 -19.49 -6.82 -19.96
CA THR A 187 -19.81 -8.23 -20.23
C THR A 187 -21.21 -8.42 -20.82
N LYS A 188 -22.16 -7.53 -20.53
CA LYS A 188 -23.51 -7.58 -21.13
C LYS A 188 -23.59 -6.90 -22.49
N THR A 189 -22.78 -5.87 -22.73
CA THR A 189 -22.91 -4.98 -23.89
C THR A 189 -21.90 -5.25 -25.00
N TRP A 190 -20.87 -6.10 -24.79
CA TRP A 190 -19.81 -6.30 -25.79
C TRP A 190 -20.32 -6.80 -27.16
N GLU A 191 -21.35 -7.65 -27.20
CA GLU A 191 -21.97 -8.09 -28.46
C GLU A 191 -22.67 -6.95 -29.18
N GLN A 192 -23.38 -6.10 -28.44
CA GLN A 192 -24.05 -4.91 -28.95
C GLN A 192 -23.02 -3.88 -29.46
N LEU A 193 -21.90 -3.73 -28.77
CA LEU A 193 -20.79 -2.86 -29.19
C LEU A 193 -20.12 -3.38 -30.48
N LEU A 194 -19.96 -4.70 -30.63
CA LEU A 194 -19.44 -5.28 -31.87
C LEU A 194 -20.45 -5.18 -33.02
N SER A 195 -21.75 -5.35 -32.76
CA SER A 195 -22.78 -5.14 -33.79
C SER A 195 -22.85 -3.67 -34.23
N LEU A 196 -22.74 -2.74 -33.29
CA LEU A 196 -22.65 -1.31 -33.57
C LEU A 196 -21.39 -0.98 -34.38
N ALA A 197 -20.24 -1.56 -34.03
CA ALA A 197 -19.00 -1.38 -34.79
C ALA A 197 -19.11 -1.94 -36.22
N ARG A 198 -19.97 -2.95 -36.44
CA ARG A 198 -20.25 -3.50 -37.77
C ARG A 198 -21.22 -2.63 -38.58
N SER A 199 -22.20 -1.97 -37.95
CA SER A 199 -23.19 -1.14 -38.67
C SER A 199 -22.62 0.20 -39.16
N ILE A 200 -21.50 0.66 -38.57
CA ILE A 200 -20.90 1.95 -38.88
C ILE A 200 -19.80 1.81 -39.95
N PRO A 201 -20.01 2.33 -41.18
CA PRO A 201 -18.96 2.36 -42.20
C PRO A 201 -17.93 3.45 -41.89
N VAL A 202 -16.69 3.19 -42.29
CA VAL A 202 -15.54 4.09 -42.11
C VAL A 202 -14.69 4.17 -43.37
N ALA A 203 -13.87 5.23 -43.46
CA ALA A 203 -12.96 5.40 -44.56
C ALA A 203 -11.88 4.30 -44.54
N SER A 204 -11.78 3.51 -45.62
CA SER A 204 -10.81 2.42 -45.75
C SER A 204 -9.36 2.90 -45.64
N GLY A 205 -9.06 4.11 -46.15
CA GLY A 205 -7.77 4.76 -45.97
C GLY A 205 -7.43 5.03 -44.50
N MET A 206 -8.42 5.37 -43.68
CA MET A 206 -8.24 5.60 -42.24
C MET A 206 -7.98 4.31 -41.48
N VAL A 207 -8.68 3.23 -41.82
CA VAL A 207 -8.39 1.90 -41.25
C VAL A 207 -6.98 1.45 -41.59
N ARG A 208 -6.54 1.64 -42.84
CA ARG A 208 -5.16 1.35 -43.24
C ARG A 208 -4.15 2.17 -42.44
N PHE A 209 -4.41 3.46 -42.26
CA PHE A 209 -3.53 4.34 -41.51
C PHE A 209 -3.41 3.92 -40.02
N MET A 210 -4.54 3.57 -39.38
CA MET A 210 -4.57 3.21 -37.96
C MET A 210 -4.01 1.80 -37.67
N THR A 211 -4.26 0.83 -38.56
CA THR A 211 -3.94 -0.59 -38.32
C THR A 211 -2.80 -1.13 -39.16
N GLY A 212 -2.41 -0.43 -40.23
CA GLY A 212 -1.47 -0.91 -41.24
C GLY A 212 -2.02 -2.05 -42.12
N ARG A 213 -3.32 -2.36 -42.04
CA ARG A 213 -3.98 -3.41 -42.84
C ARG A 213 -4.54 -2.81 -44.13
N ASP A 214 -4.18 -3.37 -45.27
CA ASP A 214 -4.85 -3.05 -46.54
C ASP A 214 -6.15 -3.85 -46.64
N LEU A 215 -7.28 -3.13 -46.65
CA LEU A 215 -8.61 -3.69 -46.90
C LEU A 215 -8.96 -3.72 -48.39
N SER A 216 -8.09 -3.22 -49.27
CA SER A 216 -8.28 -3.37 -50.71
C SER A 216 -8.13 -4.86 -51.06
N GLY A 217 -9.24 -5.49 -51.43
CA GLY A 217 -9.22 -6.85 -51.94
C GLY A 217 -8.18 -6.98 -53.04
N GLY A 218 -7.35 -8.03 -52.98
CA GLY A 218 -6.50 -8.41 -54.11
C GLY A 218 -7.34 -8.49 -55.38
N LYS A 219 -6.70 -8.22 -56.54
CA LYS A 219 -7.32 -8.16 -57.87
C LYS A 219 -8.46 -9.19 -58.01
N GLY A 220 -9.71 -8.70 -58.08
CA GLY A 220 -10.89 -9.52 -58.37
C GLY A 220 -11.90 -9.72 -57.22
N ARG A 221 -11.70 -9.18 -56.01
CA ARG A 221 -12.75 -9.17 -54.97
C ARG A 221 -13.49 -7.82 -54.91
N PRO A 222 -14.83 -7.80 -54.74
CA PRO A 222 -15.57 -6.57 -54.55
C PRO A 222 -15.04 -5.80 -53.34
N GLN A 223 -14.93 -4.47 -53.45
CA GLN A 223 -14.51 -3.60 -52.36
C GLN A 223 -15.46 -3.81 -51.17
N LYS A 224 -14.99 -4.47 -50.11
CA LYS A 224 -15.73 -4.54 -48.85
C LYS A 224 -15.74 -3.14 -48.24
N GLN A 225 -16.92 -2.60 -47.92
CA GLN A 225 -17.02 -1.37 -47.13
C GLN A 225 -16.33 -1.61 -45.79
N ALA A 226 -15.34 -0.77 -45.47
CA ALA A 226 -14.63 -0.85 -44.20
C ALA A 226 -15.55 -0.40 -43.08
N THR A 227 -15.53 -1.08 -41.94
CA THR A 227 -16.37 -0.74 -40.77
C THR A 227 -15.49 -0.53 -39.53
N LEU A 228 -16.06 0.05 -38.46
CA LEU A 228 -15.33 0.19 -37.18
C LEU A 228 -14.86 -1.17 -36.63
N GLU A 229 -15.58 -2.24 -36.96
CA GLU A 229 -15.22 -3.64 -36.66
C GLU A 229 -13.81 -4.00 -37.16
N ASP A 230 -13.38 -3.46 -38.31
CA ASP A 230 -12.08 -3.77 -38.92
C ASP A 230 -10.87 -3.15 -38.14
N LEU A 231 -11.14 -2.22 -37.21
CA LEU A 231 -10.13 -1.66 -36.30
C LEU A 231 -9.79 -2.59 -35.13
N VAL A 232 -10.63 -3.60 -34.88
CA VAL A 232 -10.51 -4.54 -33.75
C VAL A 232 -10.02 -5.90 -34.25
N ASN A 233 -9.31 -6.66 -33.40
CA ASN A 233 -9.08 -8.08 -33.67
C ASN A 233 -10.33 -8.88 -33.28
N LEU A 234 -11.10 -9.31 -34.28
CA LEU A 234 -12.39 -9.97 -34.06
C LEU A 234 -12.29 -11.31 -33.37
N ASP A 235 -11.31 -12.13 -33.74
CA ASP A 235 -11.11 -13.44 -33.13
C ASP A 235 -10.77 -13.27 -31.66
N HIS A 236 -9.90 -12.30 -31.35
CA HIS A 236 -9.56 -11.99 -29.96
C HIS A 236 -10.75 -11.39 -29.19
N ALA A 237 -11.51 -10.47 -29.79
CA ALA A 237 -12.69 -9.86 -29.17
C ALA A 237 -13.78 -10.87 -28.84
N ARG A 238 -14.05 -11.82 -29.74
CA ARG A 238 -15.00 -12.90 -29.51
C ARG A 238 -14.53 -13.87 -28.44
N ASN A 239 -13.24 -14.21 -28.45
CA ASN A 239 -12.67 -15.09 -27.43
C ASN A 239 -12.72 -14.44 -26.03
N VAL A 240 -12.34 -13.17 -25.92
CA VAL A 240 -12.41 -12.39 -24.67
C VAL A 240 -13.85 -12.20 -24.23
N GLY A 241 -14.75 -11.82 -25.14
CA GLY A 241 -16.17 -11.62 -24.84
C GLY A 241 -16.86 -12.91 -24.36
N ARG A 242 -16.52 -14.07 -24.94
CA ARG A 242 -17.03 -15.38 -24.48
C ARG A 242 -16.44 -15.82 -23.14
N ALA A 243 -15.20 -15.44 -22.84
CA ALA A 243 -14.54 -15.75 -21.57
C ALA A 243 -14.90 -14.75 -20.45
N ALA A 244 -15.46 -13.58 -20.78
CA ALA A 244 -15.77 -12.53 -19.82
C ALA A 244 -16.80 -12.94 -18.75
N PRO A 245 -17.91 -13.65 -19.06
CA PRO A 245 -18.86 -14.09 -18.04
C PRO A 245 -18.26 -15.05 -17.01
N SER A 246 -17.43 -16.02 -17.44
CA SER A 246 -16.73 -16.92 -16.53
C SER A 246 -15.71 -16.17 -15.68
N THR A 247 -14.92 -15.29 -16.31
CA THR A 247 -13.93 -14.46 -15.60
C THR A 247 -14.59 -13.57 -14.55
N LEU A 248 -15.73 -12.96 -14.88
CA LEU A 248 -16.51 -12.13 -13.96
C LEU A 248 -17.08 -12.93 -12.80
N LYS A 249 -17.57 -14.16 -13.06
CA LYS A 249 -18.06 -15.06 -12.01
C LYS A 249 -16.93 -15.46 -11.05
N ASP A 250 -15.77 -15.81 -11.58
CA ASP A 250 -14.60 -16.20 -10.78
C ASP A 250 -14.08 -15.04 -9.95
N LEU A 251 -13.97 -13.84 -10.54
CA LEU A 251 -13.62 -12.60 -9.85
C LEU A 251 -14.59 -12.31 -8.70
N ASN A 252 -15.91 -12.34 -8.95
CA ASN A 252 -16.92 -12.10 -7.92
C ASN A 252 -16.88 -13.16 -6.80
N GLY A 253 -16.58 -14.42 -7.15
CA GLY A 253 -16.36 -15.47 -6.16
C GLY A 253 -15.19 -15.17 -5.24
N ARG A 254 -14.05 -14.76 -5.79
CA ARG A 254 -12.85 -14.38 -5.01
C ARG A 254 -13.08 -13.13 -4.16
N ILE A 255 -13.83 -12.15 -4.68
CA ILE A 255 -14.20 -10.94 -3.94
C ILE A 255 -15.07 -11.32 -2.74
N ALA A 256 -16.10 -12.14 -2.94
CA ALA A 256 -16.95 -12.60 -1.84
C ALA A 256 -16.17 -13.42 -0.80
N GLU A 257 -15.22 -14.25 -1.23
CA GLU A 257 -14.32 -14.98 -0.33
C GLU A 257 -13.38 -14.04 0.44
N LEU A 258 -12.84 -13.02 -0.24
CA LEU A 258 -12.01 -11.98 0.36
C LEU A 258 -12.79 -11.22 1.43
N ASP A 259 -14.01 -10.76 1.14
CA ASP A 259 -14.85 -10.02 2.08
C ASP A 259 -15.20 -10.87 3.30
N LYS A 260 -15.56 -12.14 3.08
CA LYS A 260 -15.85 -13.09 4.15
C LYS A 260 -14.66 -13.29 5.07
N ASN A 261 -13.48 -13.54 4.51
CA ASN A 261 -12.27 -13.80 5.28
C ASN A 261 -11.72 -12.53 5.95
N ALA A 262 -11.81 -11.38 5.30
CA ALA A 262 -11.42 -10.09 5.87
C ALA A 262 -12.35 -9.70 7.03
N SER A 263 -13.66 -9.85 6.87
CA SER A 263 -14.63 -9.58 7.95
C SER A 263 -14.38 -10.48 9.15
N ARG A 264 -14.16 -11.78 8.92
CA ARG A 264 -13.78 -12.72 9.97
C ARG A 264 -12.48 -12.31 10.65
N LEU A 265 -11.46 -11.92 9.88
CA LEU A 265 -10.16 -11.50 10.42
C LEU A 265 -10.29 -10.33 11.39
N PHE A 266 -10.98 -9.27 10.98
CA PHE A 266 -11.14 -8.08 11.83
C PHE A 266 -12.01 -8.38 13.06
N GLN A 267 -13.07 -9.19 12.91
CA GLN A 267 -13.91 -9.61 14.04
C GLN A 267 -13.14 -10.47 15.05
N ASP A 268 -12.37 -11.45 14.58
CA ASP A 268 -11.56 -12.34 15.43
C ASP A 268 -10.44 -11.54 16.13
N ALA A 269 -9.81 -10.58 15.43
CA ALA A 269 -8.83 -9.67 16.02
C ALA A 269 -9.44 -8.76 17.10
N ASP A 270 -10.58 -8.10 16.81
CA ASP A 270 -11.27 -7.23 17.77
C ASP A 270 -11.75 -8.00 19.00
N ARG A 271 -12.19 -9.25 18.81
CA ARG A 271 -12.54 -10.13 19.93
C ARG A 271 -11.32 -10.38 20.81
N LEU A 272 -10.17 -10.71 20.23
CA LEU A 272 -8.94 -10.93 21.01
C LEU A 272 -8.50 -9.68 21.77
N PHE A 273 -8.65 -8.50 21.18
CA PHE A 273 -8.32 -7.25 21.88
C PHE A 273 -9.23 -7.01 23.08
N ARG A 274 -10.55 -7.26 22.94
CA ARG A 274 -11.49 -7.18 24.07
C ARG A 274 -11.21 -8.22 25.15
N ASP A 275 -10.98 -9.46 24.77
CA ASP A 275 -10.68 -10.56 25.71
C ASP A 275 -9.40 -10.24 26.51
N PHE A 276 -8.42 -9.58 25.90
CA PHE A 276 -7.21 -9.13 26.58
C PHE A 276 -7.46 -7.94 27.52
N GLU A 277 -8.23 -6.93 27.08
CA GLU A 277 -8.62 -5.81 27.93
C GLU A 277 -9.40 -6.27 29.17
N GLU A 278 -10.23 -7.32 29.04
CA GLU A 278 -10.92 -7.92 30.18
C GLU A 278 -9.94 -8.46 31.23
N ILE A 279 -8.89 -9.18 30.79
CA ILE A 279 -7.87 -9.74 31.68
C ILE A 279 -7.03 -8.62 32.31
N ALA A 280 -6.63 -7.62 31.53
CA ALA A 280 -5.86 -6.47 32.00
C ALA A 280 -6.59 -5.69 33.11
N ASN A 281 -7.92 -5.67 33.07
CA ASN A 281 -8.76 -4.97 34.04
C ASN A 281 -9.11 -5.79 35.29
N ARG A 282 -8.66 -7.05 35.41
CA ARG A 282 -8.91 -7.86 36.62
C ARG A 282 -8.11 -7.30 37.81
N SER A 283 -8.83 -6.97 38.88
CA SER A 283 -8.28 -6.50 40.16
C SER A 283 -7.25 -7.45 40.77
N ASP A 284 -7.39 -8.74 40.45
CA ASP A 284 -6.64 -9.88 40.99
C ASP A 284 -5.16 -9.84 40.62
N LEU A 285 -4.78 -9.11 39.56
CA LEU A 285 -3.40 -8.88 39.15
C LEU A 285 -2.70 -7.79 40.00
N ARG A 286 -3.45 -7.09 40.86
CA ARG A 286 -2.99 -5.88 41.58
C ARG A 286 -2.85 -6.05 43.09
N GLN A 287 -3.09 -7.26 43.63
CA GLN A 287 -2.90 -7.57 45.07
C GLN A 287 -1.42 -7.72 45.45
N GLU A 288 -0.56 -6.81 44.97
CA GLU A 288 0.85 -6.80 45.32
C GLU A 288 1.04 -6.27 46.75
N GLY A 289 1.70 -7.06 47.61
CA GLY A 289 2.13 -6.63 48.94
C GLY A 289 1.20 -6.96 50.11
N GLU A 290 -0.02 -7.45 49.87
CA GLU A 290 -0.94 -7.87 50.95
C GLU A 290 -0.34 -9.05 51.77
N SER A 291 0.37 -9.97 51.12
CA SER A 291 1.01 -11.13 51.77
C SER A 291 2.20 -10.72 52.64
N LEU A 292 2.94 -9.67 52.23
CA LEU A 292 4.05 -9.10 53.00
C LEU A 292 3.53 -8.37 54.24
N GLN A 293 2.43 -7.61 54.11
CA GLN A 293 1.79 -6.97 55.26
C GLN A 293 1.31 -8.00 56.29
N LEU A 294 0.71 -9.10 55.82
CA LEU A 294 0.28 -10.19 56.70
C LEU A 294 1.46 -10.87 57.41
N LEU A 295 2.61 -11.00 56.73
CA LEU A 295 3.85 -11.52 57.31
C LEU A 295 4.40 -10.58 58.39
N GLU A 296 4.44 -9.27 58.12
CA GLU A 296 4.86 -8.24 59.10
C GLU A 296 3.97 -8.28 60.36
N ASP A 297 2.66 -8.45 60.17
CA ASP A 297 1.69 -8.59 61.27
C ASP A 297 1.96 -9.85 62.12
N ILE A 298 2.24 -11.00 61.49
CA ILE A 298 2.59 -12.24 62.18
C ILE A 298 3.92 -12.07 62.94
N GLU A 299 4.91 -11.44 62.31
CA GLU A 299 6.22 -11.16 62.92
C GLU A 299 6.09 -10.25 64.15
N ALA A 300 5.23 -9.23 64.10
CA ALA A 300 4.97 -8.33 65.22
C ALA A 300 4.37 -9.08 66.43
N VAL A 301 3.44 -10.01 66.18
CA VAL A 301 2.85 -10.84 67.25
C VAL A 301 3.88 -11.84 67.79
N ALA A 302 4.70 -12.45 66.93
CA ALA A 302 5.76 -13.37 67.34
C ALA A 302 6.84 -12.66 68.18
N LYS A 303 7.28 -11.46 67.79
CA LYS A 303 8.21 -10.61 68.57
C LYS A 303 7.66 -10.26 69.95
N LYS A 304 6.35 -10.04 70.05
CA LYS A 304 5.70 -9.81 71.34
C LYS A 304 5.75 -11.05 72.23
N ILE A 305 5.48 -12.24 71.70
CA ILE A 305 5.59 -13.52 72.44
C ILE A 305 7.05 -13.76 72.88
N ASP A 306 8.02 -13.43 72.04
CA ASP A 306 9.45 -13.49 72.37
C ASP A 306 9.84 -12.52 73.50
N THR A 307 9.34 -11.27 73.47
CA THR A 307 9.57 -10.28 74.53
C THR A 307 8.93 -10.71 75.84
N ASP A 308 7.70 -11.24 75.80
CA ASP A 308 7.00 -11.77 76.96
C ASP A 308 7.75 -12.96 77.57
N TYR A 309 8.36 -13.83 76.75
CA TYR A 309 9.22 -14.92 77.22
C TYR A 309 10.46 -14.39 77.96
N HIS A 310 11.20 -13.44 77.38
CA HIS A 310 12.37 -12.85 78.06
C HIS A 310 12.00 -12.19 79.39
N THR A 311 10.86 -11.49 79.43
CA THR A 311 10.32 -10.90 80.68
C THR A 311 10.04 -11.98 81.74
N THR A 312 9.62 -13.19 81.34
CA THR A 312 9.38 -14.30 82.28
C THR A 312 10.65 -14.98 82.80
N LEU A 313 11.79 -14.79 82.12
CA LEU A 313 13.09 -15.28 82.60
C LEU A 313 13.59 -14.47 83.80
N ASP A 314 13.19 -13.20 83.92
CA ASP A 314 13.60 -12.29 85.00
C ASP A 314 12.79 -12.48 86.31
N TYR A 315 11.80 -13.38 86.33
CA TYR A 315 10.93 -13.61 87.48
C TYR A 315 11.62 -14.41 88.61
N THR A 316 11.36 -14.03 89.87
CA THR A 316 12.14 -14.50 91.05
C THR A 316 11.39 -15.48 91.97
N ASN A 317 10.50 -16.32 91.42
CA ASN A 317 9.67 -17.28 92.19
C ASN A 317 8.74 -16.64 93.24
N SER A 318 8.44 -15.35 93.13
CA SER A 318 7.49 -14.67 94.02
C SER A 318 6.03 -14.94 93.60
N THR A 319 5.10 -14.92 94.57
CA THR A 319 3.66 -15.06 94.29
C THR A 319 3.14 -13.98 93.33
N ARG A 320 3.74 -12.78 93.35
CA ARG A 320 3.42 -11.69 92.41
C ARG A 320 3.80 -12.03 90.98
N ASP A 321 4.97 -12.63 90.78
CA ASP A 321 5.48 -12.99 89.45
C ASP A 321 4.65 -14.12 88.83
N VAL A 322 4.19 -15.09 89.63
CA VAL A 322 3.29 -16.17 89.18
C VAL A 322 1.94 -15.59 88.71
N LEU A 323 1.37 -14.62 89.43
CA LEU A 323 0.12 -13.96 89.03
C LEU A 323 0.29 -13.15 87.73
N GLN A 324 1.45 -12.49 87.57
CA GLN A 324 1.79 -11.74 86.35
C GLN A 324 1.98 -12.68 85.15
N ALA A 325 2.70 -13.79 85.33
CA ALA A 325 2.87 -14.84 84.34
C ALA A 325 1.52 -15.43 83.88
N SER A 326 0.64 -15.73 84.82
CA SER A 326 -0.72 -16.22 84.54
C SER A 326 -1.54 -15.23 83.69
N LYS A 327 -1.50 -13.93 84.02
CA LYS A 327 -2.19 -12.88 83.24
C LYS A 327 -1.65 -12.73 81.82
N ILE A 328 -0.33 -12.78 81.63
CA ILE A 328 0.29 -12.74 80.30
C ILE A 328 -0.07 -14.02 79.52
N ALA A 329 -0.04 -15.17 80.18
CA ALA A 329 -0.39 -16.45 79.56
C ALA A 329 -1.85 -16.51 79.12
N GLU A 330 -2.77 -15.90 79.87
CA GLU A 330 -4.18 -15.75 79.49
C GLU A 330 -4.32 -14.89 78.21
N ASN A 331 -3.57 -13.79 78.12
CA ASN A 331 -3.56 -12.95 76.91
C ASN A 331 -2.98 -13.69 75.69
N HIS A 332 -1.95 -14.51 75.89
CA HIS A 332 -1.42 -15.39 74.84
C HIS A 332 -2.51 -16.35 74.33
N THR A 333 -3.18 -17.07 75.23
CA THR A 333 -4.22 -18.06 74.86
C THR A 333 -5.45 -17.40 74.23
N LYS A 334 -5.92 -16.25 74.74
CA LYS A 334 -7.16 -15.62 74.25
C LYS A 334 -6.96 -14.76 73.01
N ARG A 335 -5.77 -14.20 72.78
CA ARG A 335 -5.56 -13.17 71.75
C ARG A 335 -4.40 -13.45 70.81
N LEU A 336 -3.19 -13.67 71.34
CA LEU A 336 -1.98 -13.69 70.48
C LEU A 336 -1.88 -14.98 69.67
N LEU A 337 -2.05 -16.15 70.31
CA LEU A 337 -1.95 -17.45 69.63
C LEU A 337 -3.07 -17.63 68.59
N PRO A 338 -4.36 -17.36 68.89
CA PRO A 338 -5.41 -17.43 67.87
C PRO A 338 -5.21 -16.43 66.74
N SER A 339 -4.64 -15.25 67.01
CA SER A 339 -4.35 -14.26 65.97
C SER A 339 -3.27 -14.73 65.00
N ILE A 340 -2.22 -15.42 65.47
CA ILE A 340 -1.20 -16.00 64.59
C ILE A 340 -1.81 -17.11 63.75
N SER A 341 -2.58 -18.02 64.36
CA SER A 341 -3.26 -19.11 63.63
C SER A 341 -4.15 -18.58 62.51
N LYS A 342 -5.04 -17.61 62.82
CA LYS A 342 -5.95 -17.03 61.83
C LYS A 342 -5.20 -16.37 60.66
N ARG A 343 -4.14 -15.61 60.95
CA ARG A 343 -3.34 -14.93 59.92
C ARG A 343 -2.55 -15.92 59.06
N ALA A 344 -2.10 -17.03 59.64
CA ALA A 344 -1.44 -18.08 58.87
C ALA A 344 -2.43 -18.82 57.94
N GLU A 345 -3.69 -18.98 58.36
CA GLU A 345 -4.78 -19.50 57.50
C GLU A 345 -5.11 -18.52 56.35
N GLU A 346 -5.21 -17.23 56.64
CA GLU A 346 -5.38 -16.19 55.60
C GLU A 346 -4.23 -16.24 54.58
N MET A 347 -2.99 -16.50 55.03
CA MET A 347 -1.83 -16.62 54.14
C MET A 347 -1.87 -17.89 53.27
N ASP A 348 -2.39 -19.00 53.79
CA ASP A 348 -2.65 -20.22 53.00
C ASP A 348 -3.68 -19.95 51.91
N GLU A 349 -4.76 -19.24 52.24
CA GLU A 349 -5.78 -18.86 51.25
C GLU A 349 -5.17 -18.00 50.13
N MET A 350 -4.31 -17.04 50.48
CA MET A 350 -3.60 -16.19 49.52
C MET A 350 -2.69 -16.98 48.56
N VAL A 351 -1.84 -17.89 49.08
CA VAL A 351 -0.90 -18.63 48.21
C VAL A 351 -1.65 -19.58 47.26
N ARG A 352 -2.76 -20.17 47.73
CA ARG A 352 -3.63 -21.02 46.92
C ARG A 352 -4.33 -20.22 45.83
N TYR A 353 -4.89 -19.07 46.19
CA TYR A 353 -5.54 -18.15 45.27
C TYR A 353 -4.56 -17.66 44.20
N ALA A 354 -3.38 -17.16 44.59
CA ALA A 354 -2.34 -16.73 43.66
C ALA A 354 -1.91 -17.85 42.70
N THR A 355 -1.80 -19.09 43.19
CA THR A 355 -1.50 -20.25 42.35
C THR A 355 -2.62 -20.55 41.34
N GLN A 356 -3.88 -20.44 41.75
CA GLN A 356 -5.04 -20.64 40.88
C GLN A 356 -5.15 -19.54 39.81
N THR A 357 -4.93 -18.28 40.18
CA THR A 357 -4.92 -17.14 39.26
C THR A 357 -3.82 -17.31 38.22
N ARG A 358 -2.59 -17.65 38.65
CA ARG A 358 -1.47 -17.94 37.75
C ARG A 358 -1.78 -19.10 36.80
N ASN A 359 -2.39 -20.19 37.29
CA ASN A 359 -2.76 -21.33 36.44
C ASN A 359 -3.86 -20.98 35.43
N THR A 360 -4.83 -20.16 35.83
CA THR A 360 -5.87 -19.63 34.94
C THR A 360 -5.24 -18.78 33.84
N LEU A 361 -4.32 -17.88 34.19
CA LEU A 361 -3.59 -17.06 33.22
C LEU A 361 -2.71 -17.90 32.29
N ALA A 362 -2.06 -18.95 32.79
CA ALA A 362 -1.27 -19.87 31.97
C ALA A 362 -2.14 -20.57 30.92
N SER A 363 -3.32 -21.05 31.32
CA SER A 363 -4.32 -21.65 30.41
C SER A 363 -4.85 -20.64 29.38
N GLN A 364 -5.21 -19.44 29.82
CA GLN A 364 -5.64 -18.35 28.94
C GLN A 364 -4.54 -17.96 27.95
N SER A 365 -3.28 -17.91 28.39
CA SER A 365 -2.14 -17.56 27.54
C SER A 365 -1.98 -18.53 26.37
N VAL A 366 -2.21 -19.83 26.60
CA VAL A 366 -2.24 -20.83 25.53
C VAL A 366 -3.37 -20.55 24.54
N HIS A 367 -4.56 -20.20 25.03
CA HIS A 367 -5.70 -19.84 24.18
C HIS A 367 -5.39 -18.59 23.32
N PHE A 368 -4.87 -17.51 23.91
CA PHE A 368 -4.47 -16.32 23.15
C PHE A 368 -3.45 -16.65 22.07
N MET A 369 -2.43 -17.44 22.40
CA MET A 369 -1.39 -17.79 21.43
C MET A 369 -1.94 -18.60 20.25
N ARG A 370 -2.91 -19.50 20.49
CA ARG A 370 -3.64 -20.21 19.43
C ARG A 370 -4.42 -19.24 18.55
N SER A 371 -5.26 -18.40 19.15
CA SER A 371 -6.08 -17.45 18.42
C SER A 371 -5.24 -16.43 17.65
N ILE A 372 -4.15 -15.91 18.22
CA ILE A 372 -3.19 -15.05 17.52
C ILE A 372 -2.60 -15.77 16.30
N THR A 373 -2.27 -17.05 16.42
CA THR A 373 -1.75 -17.85 15.30
C THR A 373 -2.80 -18.04 14.21
N GLU A 374 -4.06 -18.34 14.59
CA GLU A 374 -5.18 -18.48 13.66
C GLU A 374 -5.48 -17.17 12.90
N VAL A 375 -5.54 -16.04 13.62
CA VAL A 375 -5.75 -14.71 13.03
C VAL A 375 -4.56 -14.32 12.14
N THR A 376 -3.34 -14.63 12.55
CA THR A 376 -2.14 -14.38 11.73
C THR A 376 -2.14 -15.23 10.45
N ALA A 377 -2.55 -16.50 10.53
CA ALA A 377 -2.71 -17.35 9.35
C ALA A 377 -3.80 -16.80 8.42
N LEU A 378 -4.95 -16.40 8.96
CA LEU A 378 -6.04 -15.79 8.20
C LEU A 378 -5.59 -14.48 7.52
N SER A 379 -4.76 -13.67 8.18
CA SER A 379 -4.20 -12.45 7.60
C SER A 379 -3.33 -12.72 6.36
N THR A 380 -2.63 -13.87 6.36
CA THR A 380 -1.82 -14.31 5.22
C THR A 380 -2.71 -14.77 4.07
N THR A 381 -3.80 -15.48 4.38
CA THR A 381 -4.82 -15.88 3.41
C THR A 381 -5.50 -14.65 2.77
N VAL A 382 -5.94 -13.68 3.57
CA VAL A 382 -6.53 -12.43 3.08
C VAL A 382 -5.56 -11.68 2.17
N ARG A 383 -4.28 -11.58 2.56
CA ARG A 383 -3.24 -10.97 1.72
C ARG A 383 -3.06 -11.72 0.39
N GLY A 384 -3.10 -13.05 0.42
CA GLY A 384 -3.07 -13.89 -0.78
C GLY A 384 -4.25 -13.62 -1.70
N LEU A 385 -5.47 -13.56 -1.14
CA LEU A 385 -6.70 -13.27 -1.88
C LEU A 385 -6.67 -11.85 -2.48
N MET A 386 -6.21 -10.85 -1.73
CA MET A 386 -6.05 -9.48 -2.27
C MET A 386 -5.11 -9.44 -3.49
N ASN A 387 -3.98 -10.15 -3.42
CA ASN A 387 -3.08 -10.28 -4.56
C ASN A 387 -3.72 -11.04 -5.73
N SER A 388 -4.59 -12.01 -5.44
CA SER A 388 -5.31 -12.78 -6.46
C SER A 388 -6.40 -11.99 -7.18
N VAL A 389 -7.10 -11.10 -6.48
CA VAL A 389 -8.09 -10.18 -7.07
C VAL A 389 -7.39 -9.15 -7.96
N ASN A 390 -6.15 -8.78 -7.62
CA ASN A 390 -5.33 -7.88 -8.42
C ASN A 390 -4.53 -8.58 -9.54
N GLN A 391 -4.96 -9.76 -10.00
CA GLN A 391 -4.29 -10.46 -11.10
C GLN A 391 -4.45 -9.71 -12.43
N GLU A 392 -3.31 -9.45 -13.10
CA GLU A 392 -3.27 -8.68 -14.34
C GLU A 392 -4.05 -9.34 -15.49
N ASP A 393 -4.16 -10.68 -15.53
CA ASP A 393 -4.78 -11.41 -16.64
C ASP A 393 -6.30 -11.21 -16.70
N GLU A 394 -6.99 -11.24 -15.56
CA GLU A 394 -8.45 -11.01 -15.49
C GLU A 394 -8.79 -9.55 -15.76
N LEU A 395 -7.98 -8.63 -15.21
CA LEU A 395 -8.05 -7.20 -15.52
C LEU A 395 -7.83 -6.94 -17.02
N SER A 396 -6.95 -7.71 -17.68
CA SER A 396 -6.67 -7.57 -19.11
C SER A 396 -7.88 -7.92 -20.01
N THR A 397 -8.72 -8.86 -19.58
CA THR A 397 -9.97 -9.24 -20.26
C THR A 397 -10.92 -8.04 -20.32
N PHE A 398 -11.17 -7.41 -19.18
CA PHE A 398 -12.06 -6.24 -19.10
C PHE A 398 -11.44 -4.99 -19.72
N ASP A 399 -10.12 -4.82 -19.63
CA ASP A 399 -9.39 -3.75 -20.33
C ASP A 399 -9.55 -3.84 -21.85
N TYR A 400 -9.56 -5.05 -22.41
CA TYR A 400 -9.79 -5.24 -23.84
C TYR A 400 -11.25 -4.98 -24.23
N LEU A 401 -12.23 -5.39 -23.43
CA LEU A 401 -13.64 -5.03 -23.67
C LEU A 401 -13.85 -3.51 -23.61
N ARG A 402 -13.20 -2.84 -22.67
CA ARG A 402 -13.20 -1.37 -22.58
C ARG A 402 -12.57 -0.72 -23.80
N LEU A 403 -11.51 -1.32 -24.35
CA LEU A 403 -10.93 -0.86 -25.62
C LEU A 403 -11.96 -0.92 -26.75
N ILE A 404 -12.74 -2.00 -26.86
CA ILE A 404 -13.81 -2.14 -27.86
C ILE A 404 -14.85 -1.02 -27.71
N HIS A 405 -15.29 -0.73 -26.48
CA HIS A 405 -16.21 0.38 -26.20
C HIS A 405 -15.67 1.74 -26.66
N GLN A 406 -14.36 1.96 -26.54
CA GLN A 406 -13.71 3.23 -26.92
C GLN A 406 -13.40 3.37 -28.42
N VAL A 407 -13.58 2.32 -29.24
CA VAL A 407 -13.22 2.35 -30.68
C VAL A 407 -13.89 3.49 -31.45
N PRO A 408 -15.20 3.78 -31.30
CA PRO A 408 -15.84 4.87 -32.03
C PRO A 408 -15.23 6.24 -31.69
N TRP A 409 -14.95 6.49 -30.40
CA TRP A 409 -14.30 7.71 -29.96
C TRP A 409 -12.87 7.82 -30.49
N MET A 410 -12.11 6.72 -30.46
CA MET A 410 -10.76 6.67 -31.02
C MET A 410 -10.79 7.03 -32.52
N TYR A 411 -11.67 6.41 -33.31
CA TYR A 411 -11.81 6.74 -34.73
C TYR A 411 -12.18 8.21 -34.95
N ALA A 412 -13.19 8.73 -34.24
CA ALA A 412 -13.59 10.13 -34.32
C ALA A 412 -12.44 11.10 -34.00
N SER A 413 -11.60 10.77 -33.02
CA SER A 413 -10.43 11.59 -32.68
C SER A 413 -9.38 11.63 -33.80
N TYR A 414 -9.15 10.51 -34.50
CA TYR A 414 -8.23 10.46 -35.65
C TYR A 414 -8.79 11.21 -36.86
N VAL A 415 -10.09 11.09 -37.14
CA VAL A 415 -10.75 11.86 -38.20
C VAL A 415 -10.70 13.36 -37.89
N ALA A 416 -11.02 13.76 -36.66
CA ALA A 416 -10.94 15.15 -36.24
C ALA A 416 -9.52 15.74 -36.39
N GLU A 417 -8.50 14.97 -36.06
CA GLU A 417 -7.10 15.40 -36.23
C GLU A 417 -6.70 15.48 -37.71
N ALA A 418 -7.15 14.55 -38.55
CA ALA A 418 -6.93 14.59 -40.00
C ALA A 418 -7.53 15.86 -40.62
N ILE A 419 -8.75 16.20 -40.25
CA ILE A 419 -9.43 17.43 -40.68
C ILE A 419 -8.66 18.66 -40.21
N LYS A 420 -8.28 18.73 -38.93
CA LYS A 420 -7.51 19.86 -38.37
C LYS A 420 -6.19 20.09 -39.11
N ARG A 421 -5.49 19.01 -39.47
CA ARG A 421 -4.21 19.12 -40.20
C ARG A 421 -4.40 19.59 -41.62
N ARG A 422 -5.40 19.07 -42.33
CA ARG A 422 -5.69 19.50 -43.69
C ARG A 422 -6.12 20.96 -43.73
N GLU A 423 -7.05 21.37 -42.85
CA GLU A 423 -7.48 22.77 -42.76
C GLU A 423 -6.33 23.71 -42.37
N TRP A 424 -5.43 23.26 -41.51
CA TRP A 424 -4.22 24.01 -41.20
C TRP A 424 -3.32 24.15 -42.43
N PHE A 425 -3.12 23.08 -43.19
CA PHE A 425 -2.32 23.08 -44.41
C PHE A 425 -2.94 23.97 -45.49
N ASP A 426 -4.24 23.82 -45.76
CA ASP A 426 -5.00 24.66 -46.71
C ASP A 426 -4.92 26.14 -46.33
N LYS A 427 -5.05 26.45 -45.04
CA LYS A 427 -4.89 27.81 -44.54
C LYS A 427 -3.48 28.34 -44.77
N VAL A 428 -2.44 27.55 -44.46
CA VAL A 428 -1.05 27.96 -44.69
C VAL A 428 -0.79 28.17 -46.19
N LYS A 429 -1.35 27.32 -47.05
CA LYS A 429 -1.31 27.47 -48.50
C LYS A 429 -1.99 28.75 -48.97
N GLN A 430 -3.20 29.04 -48.49
CA GLN A 430 -3.93 30.26 -48.80
C GLN A 430 -3.21 31.52 -48.29
N ASP A 431 -2.73 31.51 -47.05
CA ASP A 431 -1.98 32.62 -46.45
C ASP A 431 -0.66 32.85 -47.22
N SER A 432 0.02 31.79 -47.67
CA SER A 432 1.24 31.88 -48.48
C SER A 432 0.98 32.43 -49.89
N SER A 433 -0.11 32.02 -50.53
CA SER A 433 -0.53 32.53 -51.84
C SER A 433 -0.93 34.00 -51.76
N THR A 434 -1.67 34.38 -50.71
CA THR A 434 -2.02 35.78 -50.43
C THR A 434 -0.76 36.62 -50.25
N LEU A 435 0.20 36.13 -49.46
CA LEU A 435 1.47 36.83 -49.25
C LEU A 435 2.29 36.95 -50.53
N ALA A 436 2.35 35.90 -51.35
CA ALA A 436 3.04 35.93 -52.64
C ALA A 436 2.41 36.99 -53.58
N ASN A 437 1.08 37.05 -53.63
CA ASN A 437 0.34 38.05 -54.40
C ASN A 437 0.59 39.48 -53.91
N GLU A 438 0.57 39.71 -52.59
CA GLU A 438 0.91 41.03 -52.02
C GLU A 438 2.34 41.44 -52.36
N MET A 439 3.30 40.52 -52.26
CA MET A 439 4.69 40.81 -52.61
C MET A 439 4.87 41.07 -54.11
N ALA A 440 4.10 40.42 -54.98
CA ALA A 440 4.09 40.71 -56.40
C ALA A 440 3.59 42.13 -56.69
N VAL A 441 2.54 42.60 -55.99
CA VAL A 441 2.07 43.99 -56.11
C VAL A 441 3.14 44.98 -55.65
N PHE A 442 3.82 44.73 -54.52
CA PHE A 442 4.92 45.59 -54.08
C PHE A 442 6.09 45.61 -55.07
N GLN A 443 6.41 44.46 -55.68
CA GLN A 443 7.43 44.39 -56.73
C GLN A 443 7.02 45.21 -57.95
N ASP A 444 5.77 45.12 -58.40
CA ASP A 444 5.23 45.90 -59.51
C ASP A 444 5.21 47.41 -59.21
N GLU A 445 4.83 47.82 -58.00
CA GLU A 445 4.87 49.22 -57.56
C GLU A 445 6.30 49.77 -57.54
N GLU A 446 7.25 49.00 -57.00
CA GLU A 446 8.67 49.37 -56.96
C GLU A 446 9.28 49.41 -58.36
N LEU A 447 8.95 48.46 -59.25
CA LEU A 447 9.32 48.49 -60.66
C LEU A 447 8.78 49.76 -61.33
N LYS A 448 7.50 50.09 -61.13
CA LYS A 448 6.90 51.33 -61.66
C LYS A 448 7.57 52.59 -61.10
N ARG A 449 7.89 52.62 -59.80
CA ARG A 449 8.59 53.73 -59.16
C ARG A 449 10.00 53.90 -59.73
N ARG A 450 10.77 52.82 -59.86
CA ARG A 450 12.12 52.84 -60.48
C ARG A 450 12.06 53.31 -61.92
N ARG A 451 11.09 52.82 -62.71
CA ARG A 451 10.87 53.29 -64.09
C ARG A 451 10.52 54.77 -64.15
N ARG A 452 9.64 55.27 -63.28
CA ARG A 452 9.30 56.71 -63.20
C ARG A 452 10.51 57.55 -62.81
N TRP A 453 11.23 57.16 -61.74
CA TRP A 453 12.44 57.85 -61.31
C TRP A 453 13.52 57.87 -62.39
N HIS A 454 13.72 56.75 -63.09
CA HIS A 454 14.69 56.66 -64.17
C HIS A 454 14.32 57.61 -65.33
N LYS A 455 13.03 57.69 -65.68
CA LYS A 455 12.52 58.60 -66.71
C LYS A 455 12.67 60.09 -66.32
N GLU A 456 12.51 60.43 -65.05
CA GLU A 456 12.52 61.83 -64.58
C GLU A 456 13.92 62.35 -64.22
N ILE A 457 14.76 61.51 -63.64
CA ILE A 457 16.06 61.90 -63.06
C ILE A 457 17.20 61.05 -63.64
N GLY A 458 16.99 59.75 -63.84
CA GLY A 458 18.04 58.82 -64.26
C GLY A 458 18.60 59.11 -65.66
N ASP A 459 17.75 59.51 -66.60
CA ASP A 459 18.12 59.81 -67.99
C ASP A 459 19.11 60.98 -68.10
N ALA A 460 19.07 61.93 -67.15
CA ALA A 460 19.96 63.08 -67.11
C ALA A 460 21.39 62.75 -66.63
N TYR A 461 21.56 61.68 -65.83
CA TYR A 461 22.85 61.32 -65.23
C TYR A 461 23.52 60.12 -65.90
N GLN A 462 22.79 59.30 -66.66
CA GLN A 462 23.37 58.09 -67.28
C GLN A 462 22.66 57.68 -68.59
N PRO A 463 22.94 58.36 -69.72
CA PRO A 463 22.38 57.98 -71.02
C PRO A 463 23.06 56.71 -71.55
N GLY A 464 22.27 55.68 -71.87
CA GLY A 464 22.74 54.53 -72.69
C GLY A 464 23.10 53.24 -71.95
N THR A 465 23.03 53.16 -70.62
CA THR A 465 23.05 51.87 -69.93
C THR A 465 21.65 51.25 -69.89
N PRO A 466 21.44 50.02 -70.38
CA PRO A 466 20.14 49.36 -70.26
C PRO A 466 19.79 49.27 -68.77
N VAL A 467 18.58 49.71 -68.46
CA VAL A 467 17.96 49.75 -67.14
C VAL A 467 18.34 48.48 -66.37
N ALA A 468 18.70 48.61 -65.09
CA ALA A 468 18.65 47.51 -64.15
C ALA A 468 17.17 47.09 -63.91
N ASP A 469 16.45 46.77 -64.98
CA ASP A 469 15.03 46.42 -65.05
C ASP A 469 14.77 45.03 -64.44
N GLY A 470 15.83 44.31 -64.04
CA GLY A 470 15.76 42.89 -63.68
C GLY A 470 15.96 42.54 -62.20
N ASN A 471 16.36 43.45 -61.31
CA ASN A 471 16.70 43.07 -59.93
C ASN A 471 15.91 43.87 -58.88
N VAL A 472 14.59 43.74 -58.92
CA VAL A 472 13.75 44.01 -57.74
C VAL A 472 13.74 42.73 -56.90
N PRO A 473 14.07 42.80 -55.59
CA PRO A 473 14.09 41.62 -54.74
C PRO A 473 12.75 40.87 -54.77
N GLY A 474 12.78 39.64 -55.31
CA GLY A 474 11.66 38.71 -55.29
C GLY A 474 11.56 37.99 -53.94
N LEU A 475 10.34 37.77 -53.44
CA LEU A 475 10.09 36.83 -52.35
C LEU A 475 9.42 35.57 -52.90
N GLU A 476 10.15 34.46 -52.93
CA GLU A 476 9.57 33.14 -53.19
C GLU A 476 9.22 32.46 -51.86
N VAL A 477 7.95 32.04 -51.72
CA VAL A 477 7.46 31.33 -50.54
C VAL A 477 7.27 29.86 -50.90
N ASN A 478 8.27 29.03 -50.57
CA ASN A 478 8.19 27.59 -50.75
C ASN A 478 7.73 26.92 -49.45
N LEU A 479 6.58 26.23 -49.51
CA LEU A 479 6.10 25.41 -48.39
C LEU A 479 6.82 24.05 -48.40
N LEU A 480 7.57 23.77 -47.34
CA LEU A 480 8.28 22.50 -47.16
C LEU A 480 7.47 21.58 -46.23
N GLY A 481 6.99 20.47 -46.78
CA GLY A 481 6.25 19.43 -46.05
C GLY A 481 5.29 18.68 -46.98
N GLU A 482 5.39 17.36 -47.04
CA GLU A 482 4.45 16.51 -47.80
C GLU A 482 3.09 16.45 -47.10
N ASP A 483 2.01 16.58 -47.89
CA ASP A 483 0.60 16.44 -47.51
C ASP A 483 0.19 14.94 -47.33
N ASP A 484 1.11 14.01 -47.62
CA ASP A 484 0.75 12.77 -48.31
C ASP A 484 0.71 11.49 -47.47
N GLN A 485 0.31 11.57 -46.20
CA GLN A 485 0.11 10.36 -45.38
C GLN A 485 -1.24 10.27 -44.66
N TRP A 486 -2.03 11.35 -44.66
CA TRP A 486 -3.35 11.34 -44.00
C TRP A 486 -4.46 11.05 -45.03
N PRO A 487 -5.41 10.15 -44.71
CA PRO A 487 -6.54 9.88 -45.59
C PRO A 487 -7.38 11.14 -45.82
N ALA A 488 -7.89 11.30 -47.03
CA ALA A 488 -8.81 12.39 -47.36
C ALA A 488 -10.18 12.17 -46.70
N VAL A 489 -10.34 12.67 -45.47
CA VAL A 489 -11.60 12.69 -44.72
C VAL A 489 -12.12 14.11 -44.56
N THR A 490 -13.43 14.29 -44.59
CA THR A 490 -14.14 15.58 -44.58
C THR A 490 -14.91 15.80 -43.28
N ARG A 491 -15.34 17.03 -43.00
CA ARG A 491 -16.21 17.34 -41.85
C ARG A 491 -17.52 16.54 -41.90
N GLN A 492 -18.06 16.37 -43.11
CA GLN A 492 -19.26 15.58 -43.36
C GLN A 492 -19.09 14.13 -42.87
N ASP A 493 -17.92 13.51 -43.06
CA ASP A 493 -17.67 12.14 -42.57
C ASP A 493 -17.73 12.03 -41.04
N LEU A 494 -17.36 13.09 -40.31
CA LEU A 494 -17.41 13.14 -38.85
C LEU A 494 -18.84 13.43 -38.34
N ASP A 495 -19.58 14.30 -39.02
CA ASP A 495 -20.98 14.60 -38.70
C ASP A 495 -21.87 13.38 -39.01
N GLU A 496 -21.66 12.70 -40.13
CA GLU A 496 -22.33 11.44 -40.47
C GLU A 496 -22.04 10.34 -39.45
N LEU A 497 -20.80 10.24 -38.97
CA LEU A 497 -20.45 9.30 -37.89
C LEU A 497 -21.24 9.62 -36.61
N HIS A 498 -21.30 10.90 -36.23
CA HIS A 498 -21.99 11.34 -35.02
C HIS A 498 -23.51 11.13 -35.12
N GLU A 499 -24.13 11.42 -36.27
CA GLU A 499 -25.55 11.13 -36.52
C GLU A 499 -25.85 9.63 -36.49
N ARG A 500 -25.00 8.78 -37.08
CA ARG A 500 -25.19 7.32 -37.06
C ARG A 500 -25.08 6.77 -35.64
N LEU A 501 -24.12 7.25 -34.85
CA LEU A 501 -24.00 6.88 -33.44
C LEU A 501 -25.24 7.29 -32.62
N GLN A 502 -25.88 8.42 -32.95
CA GLN A 502 -27.15 8.83 -32.35
C GLN A 502 -28.32 7.94 -32.78
N LYS A 503 -28.42 7.61 -34.08
CA LYS A 503 -29.49 6.76 -34.64
C LYS A 503 -29.44 5.34 -34.08
N GLU A 504 -28.25 4.78 -33.95
CA GLU A 504 -28.00 3.43 -33.43
C GLU A 504 -28.04 3.35 -31.89
N ARG A 505 -28.41 4.43 -31.19
CA ARG A 505 -28.50 4.53 -29.72
C ARG A 505 -27.20 4.10 -29.02
N ALA A 506 -26.06 4.54 -29.52
CA ALA A 506 -24.78 4.37 -28.83
C ALA A 506 -24.78 5.08 -27.46
N ASP A 507 -23.82 4.72 -26.61
CA ASP A 507 -23.68 5.28 -25.25
C ASP A 507 -23.70 6.83 -25.27
N PRO A 508 -24.63 7.48 -24.53
CA PRO A 508 -24.80 8.93 -24.56
C PRO A 508 -23.54 9.69 -24.13
N ASN A 509 -22.70 9.10 -23.26
CA ASN A 509 -21.44 9.73 -22.84
C ASN A 509 -20.44 9.78 -24.00
N LEU A 510 -20.35 8.68 -24.76
CA LEU A 510 -19.48 8.60 -25.93
C LEU A 510 -19.94 9.53 -27.04
N VAL A 511 -21.25 9.60 -27.30
CA VAL A 511 -21.83 10.54 -28.27
C VAL A 511 -21.56 11.99 -27.87
N ALA A 512 -21.77 12.33 -26.59
CA ALA A 512 -21.51 13.68 -26.09
C ALA A 512 -20.04 14.08 -26.22
N ASP A 513 -19.11 13.15 -25.96
CA ASP A 513 -17.67 13.41 -26.10
C ASP A 513 -17.24 13.58 -27.57
N ILE A 514 -17.83 12.83 -28.50
CA ILE A 514 -17.63 13.06 -29.94
C ILE A 514 -18.23 14.41 -30.36
N GLY A 515 -19.41 14.77 -29.86
CA GLY A 515 -20.01 16.08 -30.07
C GLY A 515 -19.12 17.23 -29.55
N LYS A 516 -18.38 17.03 -28.45
CA LYS A 516 -17.37 17.99 -27.99
C LYS A 516 -16.20 18.09 -28.97
N LEU A 517 -15.71 16.99 -29.54
CA LEU A 517 -14.64 17.01 -30.56
C LEU A 517 -15.07 17.82 -31.79
N ILE A 518 -16.32 17.67 -32.24
CA ILE A 518 -16.90 18.45 -33.34
C ILE A 518 -16.99 19.93 -32.97
N LYS A 519 -17.44 20.27 -31.75
CA LYS A 519 -17.45 21.66 -31.27
C LYS A 519 -16.04 22.25 -31.20
N GLU A 520 -15.04 21.48 -30.81
CA GLU A 520 -13.65 21.92 -30.77
C GLU A 520 -13.04 22.17 -32.14
N LEU A 521 -13.45 21.43 -33.17
CA LEU A 521 -13.09 21.71 -34.57
C LEU A 521 -13.56 23.10 -35.01
N ASN A 522 -14.69 23.57 -34.49
CA ASN A 522 -15.25 24.88 -34.81
C ASN A 522 -14.59 26.04 -34.03
N ASN A 523 -13.67 25.76 -33.10
CA ASN A 523 -13.02 26.82 -32.33
C ASN A 523 -12.00 27.57 -33.20
N PRO A 524 -12.14 28.90 -33.38
CA PRO A 524 -11.19 29.67 -34.16
C PRO A 524 -9.80 29.62 -33.52
N THR A 525 -8.76 29.56 -34.36
CA THR A 525 -7.38 29.60 -33.87
C THR A 525 -7.14 30.88 -33.04
N LYS A 526 -6.26 30.84 -32.03
CA LYS A 526 -5.99 31.98 -31.14
C LYS A 526 -5.57 33.27 -31.86
N GLN A 527 -5.04 33.17 -33.07
CA GLN A 527 -4.71 34.32 -33.92
C GLN A 527 -5.93 34.86 -34.67
N GLN A 528 -6.85 33.99 -35.12
CA GLN A 528 -8.13 34.40 -35.71
C GLN A 528 -9.02 35.07 -34.68
N SER A 529 -9.11 34.55 -33.46
CA SER A 529 -9.90 35.19 -32.40
C SER A 529 -9.37 36.56 -31.99
N LYS A 530 -8.06 36.81 -32.12
CA LYS A 530 -7.47 38.16 -31.97
C LYS A 530 -7.83 39.10 -33.12
N ARG A 531 -7.85 38.61 -34.37
CA ARG A 531 -8.28 39.40 -35.56
C ARG A 531 -9.77 39.75 -35.51
N LEU A 532 -10.63 38.80 -35.13
CA LEU A 532 -12.07 39.01 -34.96
C LEU A 532 -12.39 40.01 -33.83
N LYS A 533 -11.62 40.01 -32.74
CA LYS A 533 -11.75 41.02 -31.68
C LYS A 533 -11.30 42.42 -32.11
N ALA A 534 -10.39 42.54 -33.06
CA ALA A 534 -9.99 43.85 -33.61
C ALA A 534 -11.10 44.47 -34.47
N PHE A 535 -11.88 43.65 -35.20
CA PHE A 535 -13.01 44.13 -36.00
C PHE A 535 -14.25 44.51 -35.16
N LYS A 536 -14.50 43.82 -34.05
CA LYS A 536 -15.72 44.02 -33.25
C LYS A 536 -15.75 45.33 -32.44
N ASN A 537 -14.62 46.02 -32.33
CA ASN A 537 -14.49 47.29 -31.61
C ASN A 537 -14.46 48.52 -32.54
N GLY A 538 -14.87 48.39 -33.81
CA GLY A 538 -15.07 49.54 -34.71
C GLY A 538 -13.81 50.33 -35.09
N SER A 539 -12.62 49.91 -34.68
CA SER A 539 -11.35 50.55 -35.03
C SER A 539 -10.58 49.66 -36.01
N VAL A 540 -10.58 50.06 -37.28
CA VAL A 540 -9.55 49.62 -38.24
C VAL A 540 -8.25 50.26 -37.80
N HIS A 541 -7.60 49.71 -36.77
CA HIS A 541 -6.20 50.01 -36.57
C HIS A 541 -5.44 49.42 -37.74
N GLU A 542 -4.74 50.29 -38.47
CA GLU A 542 -3.69 50.04 -39.46
C GLU A 542 -2.70 48.92 -39.04
N ALA A 543 -2.70 48.53 -37.77
CA ALA A 543 -2.06 47.32 -37.24
C ALA A 543 -2.53 45.97 -37.83
N ALA A 544 -3.67 45.92 -38.54
CA ALA A 544 -4.08 44.73 -39.30
C ALA A 544 -3.30 44.56 -40.63
N LEU A 545 -2.76 45.65 -41.17
CA LEU A 545 -1.94 45.67 -42.40
C LEU A 545 -0.48 46.10 -42.13
N GLY A 546 -0.14 46.56 -40.92
CA GLY A 546 1.12 47.25 -40.61
C GLY A 546 2.15 46.52 -39.73
N ARG A 547 1.99 45.22 -39.40
CA ARG A 547 3.06 44.45 -38.70
C ARG A 547 4.13 43.92 -39.67
N ARG A 548 4.68 44.80 -40.51
CA ARG A 548 6.03 44.69 -41.05
C ARG A 548 6.75 46.02 -40.85
N LYS A 549 7.07 46.34 -39.58
CA LYS A 549 8.17 47.24 -39.23
C LYS A 549 8.96 46.64 -38.06
N GLY A 550 10.25 46.40 -38.30
CA GLY A 550 11.26 46.24 -37.27
C GLY A 550 11.35 44.85 -36.65
N THR A 551 12.23 44.02 -37.22
CA THR A 551 12.99 43.03 -36.45
C THR A 551 13.67 43.70 -35.25
N LYS A 552 13.07 43.60 -34.07
CA LYS A 552 13.80 43.53 -32.80
C LYS A 552 13.19 42.44 -31.93
N THR A 553 13.93 41.34 -31.91
CA THR A 553 13.92 40.25 -30.96
C THR A 553 13.57 40.73 -29.53
N LYS A 554 12.47 40.22 -28.97
CA LYS A 554 12.38 39.96 -27.53
C LYS A 554 11.90 38.53 -27.35
N SER A 555 12.87 37.61 -27.25
CA SER A 555 12.69 36.16 -27.13
C SER A 555 12.29 35.71 -25.71
N SER A 556 11.59 36.54 -24.95
CA SER A 556 11.43 36.35 -23.50
C SER A 556 10.04 35.83 -23.10
N ASP A 557 8.99 36.09 -23.89
CA ASP A 557 7.61 35.72 -23.50
C ASP A 557 7.20 34.30 -23.89
N CYS A 558 7.84 33.69 -24.90
CA CYS A 558 7.52 32.32 -25.29
C CYS A 558 7.99 31.29 -24.26
N ARG A 559 9.06 31.59 -23.49
CA ARG A 559 9.58 30.67 -22.46
C ARG A 559 8.71 30.66 -21.19
N LEU A 560 8.15 31.80 -20.79
CA LEU A 560 7.28 31.87 -19.62
C LEU A 560 5.93 31.18 -19.91
N VAL A 561 5.36 31.40 -21.10
CA VAL A 561 4.11 30.74 -21.53
C VAL A 561 4.29 29.22 -21.72
N TRP A 562 5.45 28.77 -22.20
CA TRP A 562 5.77 27.35 -22.24
C TRP A 562 5.98 26.76 -20.85
N LYS A 563 6.62 27.46 -19.91
CA LYS A 563 6.73 27.00 -18.52
C LYS A 563 5.35 26.91 -17.88
N THR A 564 4.51 27.94 -17.91
CA THR A 564 3.18 27.93 -17.29
C THR A 564 2.22 26.91 -17.92
N ARG A 565 2.31 26.68 -19.24
CA ARG A 565 1.55 25.63 -19.92
C ARG A 565 2.09 24.23 -19.61
N ARG A 566 3.40 24.08 -19.42
CA ARG A 566 4.04 22.83 -18.98
C ARG A 566 3.76 22.54 -17.50
N THR A 567 3.63 23.56 -16.65
CA THR A 567 3.19 23.39 -15.25
C THR A 567 1.72 23.01 -15.18
N ARG A 568 0.83 23.65 -15.96
CA ARG A 568 -0.59 23.25 -16.03
C ARG A 568 -0.78 21.88 -16.67
N LEU A 569 0.00 21.54 -17.69
CA LEU A 569 0.03 20.18 -18.26
C LEU A 569 0.67 19.17 -17.30
N SER A 570 1.63 19.54 -16.45
CA SER A 570 2.18 18.64 -15.43
C SER A 570 1.23 18.45 -14.26
N THR A 571 0.43 19.46 -13.88
CA THR A 571 -0.61 19.36 -12.83
C THR A 571 -1.84 18.58 -13.33
N LEU A 572 -2.18 18.70 -14.62
CA LEU A 572 -3.19 17.87 -15.27
C LEU A 572 -2.68 16.46 -15.58
N ALA A 573 -1.40 16.29 -15.91
CA ALA A 573 -0.76 14.99 -16.12
C ALA A 573 -0.41 14.28 -14.80
N SER A 574 -0.27 14.98 -13.67
CA SER A 574 -0.18 14.36 -12.34
C SER A 574 -1.57 13.90 -11.88
N ARG A 575 -2.62 14.72 -12.05
CA ARG A 575 -4.02 14.31 -11.84
C ARG A 575 -4.48 13.18 -12.76
N ALA A 576 -3.98 13.12 -14.00
CA ALA A 576 -4.25 12.01 -14.92
C ALA A 576 -3.37 10.79 -14.66
N ARG A 577 -2.17 10.96 -14.06
CA ARG A 577 -1.31 9.83 -13.65
C ARG A 577 -1.89 9.07 -12.47
N THR A 578 -2.51 9.75 -11.49
CA THR A 578 -3.21 9.08 -10.37
C THR A 578 -4.41 8.24 -10.83
N ARG A 579 -4.93 8.47 -12.05
CA ARG A 579 -6.05 7.74 -12.66
C ARG A 579 -5.66 6.78 -13.81
N ARG A 580 -4.38 6.69 -14.21
CA ARG A 580 -3.95 5.95 -15.44
C ARG A 580 -2.78 4.97 -15.25
N GLN A 581 -2.45 4.56 -14.03
CA GLN A 581 -1.32 3.64 -13.85
C GLN A 581 -1.50 2.22 -14.44
N PRO A 582 -2.71 1.70 -14.75
CA PRO A 582 -2.82 0.46 -15.54
C PRO A 582 -2.79 0.67 -17.07
N MET A 583 -3.39 1.76 -17.57
CA MET A 583 -3.71 1.94 -19.02
C MET A 583 -2.51 2.05 -19.97
N THR A 584 -1.33 2.47 -19.50
CA THR A 584 -0.16 2.68 -20.38
C THR A 584 0.71 1.44 -20.56
N ARG A 585 0.54 0.41 -19.72
CA ARG A 585 1.22 -0.89 -19.87
C ARG A 585 0.60 -1.75 -20.97
N GLY A 586 -0.72 -1.77 -21.12
CA GLY A 586 -1.41 -2.53 -22.17
C GLY A 586 -1.11 -2.04 -23.60
N PHE A 587 -1.11 -0.72 -23.82
CA PHE A 587 -0.86 -0.16 -25.16
C PHE A 587 0.60 -0.29 -25.62
N THR A 588 1.54 -0.26 -24.67
CA THR A 588 2.98 -0.45 -24.95
C THR A 588 3.36 -1.93 -25.10
N SER A 589 2.66 -2.85 -24.42
CA SER A 589 2.84 -4.30 -24.59
C SER A 589 2.28 -4.79 -25.94
N TRP A 590 1.15 -4.23 -26.40
CA TRP A 590 0.57 -4.53 -27.72
C TRP A 590 1.48 -4.09 -28.87
N LYS A 591 2.08 -2.89 -28.79
CA LYS A 591 3.10 -2.42 -29.76
C LYS A 591 4.38 -3.27 -29.74
N ARG A 592 4.85 -3.75 -28.58
CA ARG A 592 6.05 -4.63 -28.52
C ARG A 592 5.78 -6.03 -29.08
N ARG A 593 4.62 -6.63 -28.79
CA ARG A 593 4.25 -7.96 -29.33
C ARG A 593 4.11 -7.94 -30.85
N THR A 594 3.47 -6.93 -31.43
CA THR A 594 3.33 -6.77 -32.89
C THR A 594 4.65 -6.48 -33.61
N ILE A 595 5.60 -5.78 -32.99
CA ILE A 595 6.94 -5.56 -33.58
C ILE A 595 7.81 -6.82 -33.47
N SER A 596 7.68 -7.61 -32.39
CA SER A 596 8.47 -8.82 -32.17
C SER A 596 8.07 -9.98 -33.09
N SER A 597 6.78 -10.14 -33.43
CA SER A 597 6.33 -11.14 -34.39
C SER A 597 6.79 -10.83 -35.82
N ARG A 598 6.96 -9.54 -36.13
CA ARG A 598 7.44 -9.04 -37.44
C ARG A 598 8.94 -9.27 -37.66
N LYS A 599 9.76 -9.32 -36.61
CA LYS A 599 11.21 -9.64 -36.71
C LYS A 599 11.48 -11.14 -36.87
N ARG A 600 10.61 -12.02 -36.36
CA ARG A 600 10.74 -13.47 -36.53
C ARG A 600 10.34 -13.97 -37.93
N SER A 601 9.52 -13.23 -38.67
CA SER A 601 9.11 -13.62 -40.04
C SER A 601 10.05 -13.16 -41.16
N MET A 602 11.04 -12.29 -40.88
CA MET A 602 11.98 -11.77 -41.89
C MET A 602 13.34 -12.49 -41.97
N THR A 603 13.58 -13.53 -41.17
CA THR A 603 14.84 -14.32 -41.23
C THR A 603 14.64 -15.66 -41.93
N LYS A 604 14.10 -15.66 -43.15
CA LYS A 604 14.17 -16.80 -44.08
C LYS A 604 13.75 -16.36 -45.49
N ARG A 605 14.69 -15.79 -46.27
CA ARG A 605 14.79 -15.99 -47.74
C ARG A 605 16.03 -15.31 -48.33
N SER A 606 16.77 -16.15 -49.05
CA SER A 606 17.92 -15.99 -49.97
C SER A 606 18.13 -14.64 -50.68
N LYS A 607 19.40 -14.20 -50.71
CA LYS A 607 19.93 -13.10 -51.55
C LYS A 607 20.08 -13.51 -53.02
N PRO A 608 19.89 -12.57 -53.98
CA PRO A 608 20.71 -12.51 -55.18
C PRO A 608 21.57 -11.23 -55.25
N LYS A 609 22.75 -11.38 -55.84
CA LYS A 609 23.76 -10.33 -56.11
C LYS A 609 23.31 -9.44 -57.28
N ALA A 610 23.49 -8.13 -57.16
CA ALA A 610 23.64 -7.24 -58.32
C ALA A 610 24.58 -6.07 -57.98
N ARG A 611 25.51 -5.84 -58.91
CA ARG A 611 26.62 -4.88 -58.95
C ARG A 611 26.15 -3.43 -58.93
N TRP A 612 26.93 -2.57 -58.27
CA TRP A 612 26.95 -1.12 -58.52
C TRP A 612 28.22 -0.78 -59.30
N SER A 613 28.08 -0.01 -60.38
CA SER A 613 29.17 0.62 -61.12
C SER A 613 29.07 2.13 -60.94
N PHE A 614 30.13 2.74 -60.42
CA PHE A 614 30.38 4.18 -60.39
C PHE A 614 31.19 4.57 -61.63
N SER A 615 30.85 5.69 -62.28
CA SER A 615 31.76 6.40 -63.18
C SER A 615 31.55 7.91 -63.00
N VAL A 616 32.63 8.60 -62.65
CA VAL A 616 32.76 10.07 -62.58
C VAL A 616 34.06 10.44 -63.30
N ARG A 617 33.99 11.37 -64.26
CA ARG A 617 34.96 12.43 -64.64
C ARG A 617 34.67 12.86 -66.09
N SER A 618 34.36 14.11 -66.40
CA SER A 618 35.08 15.40 -66.26
C SER A 618 35.85 15.76 -67.53
N ARG A 619 35.55 16.96 -68.09
CA ARG A 619 36.45 18.03 -68.59
C ARG A 619 35.71 18.86 -69.65
N ASP A 620 35.44 20.15 -69.43
CA ASP A 620 36.34 21.33 -69.42
C ASP A 620 36.94 21.68 -70.79
N CYS A 621 36.55 22.83 -71.36
CA CYS A 621 37.39 24.05 -71.48
C CYS A 621 36.96 24.97 -72.64
N ARG A 622 36.76 26.27 -72.28
CA ARG A 622 37.30 27.54 -72.85
C ARG A 622 37.15 27.80 -74.37
N GLY A 623 37.03 29.04 -74.85
CA GLY A 623 37.21 30.39 -74.28
C GLY A 623 36.55 31.41 -75.24
N SER A 624 36.38 32.66 -74.85
CA SER A 624 37.29 33.80 -75.15
C SER A 624 36.72 35.06 -74.45
N GLY A 625 37.43 36.13 -74.11
CA GLY A 625 38.78 36.60 -74.41
C GLY A 625 39.04 37.92 -73.64
N TRP A 626 40.23 38.49 -73.81
CA TRP A 626 40.65 39.80 -73.29
C TRP A 626 40.52 40.90 -74.37
N ASN A 627 40.53 42.16 -73.90
CA ASN A 627 40.60 43.47 -74.58
C ASN A 627 39.30 44.17 -75.04
N LEU A 628 39.25 45.45 -74.63
CA LEU A 628 38.32 46.57 -74.89
C LEU A 628 36.87 46.42 -74.41
#